data_AF-A0A968WN47-F1
#
_entry.id   AF-A0A968WN47-F1
#
_cell.length_a   1.000
_cell.length_b   1.000
_cell.length_c   1.000
_cell.angle_alpha   90.00
_cell.angle_beta   90.00
_cell.angle_gamma   90.00
#
_symmetry.space_group_name_H-M   'P 1'
#
loop_
_entity.id
_entity.type
_entity.pdbx_description
1 polymer ?
#
loop_
_entity_poly.entity_id
_entity_poly.type
_entity_poly.pdbx_seq_one_letter_code
_entity_poly.pdbx_strand_id
1 'polypeptide(L)' 'SRLRVAGSDDFVIKSRNAQGQRRLEPGEKIKIGWAPADARALQP' A
#
# COMPACT_ATOMS: atom_id res chain seq x y z
N SER A 1 -4.41 1.62 -6.99
CA SER A 1 -3.14 1.07 -7.50
C SER A 1 -2.87 -0.25 -6.81
N ARG A 2 -2.50 -1.28 -7.57
CA ARG A 2 -2.06 -2.57 -7.03
C ARG A 2 -0.55 -2.54 -6.83
N LEU A 3 -0.08 -3.11 -5.73
CA LEU A 3 1.33 -3.15 -5.36
C LEU A 3 1.76 -4.61 -5.18
N ARG A 4 3.02 -4.88 -5.51
CA ARG A 4 3.70 -6.13 -5.16
C ARG A 4 4.29 -6.00 -3.76
N VAL A 5 3.79 -6.79 -2.80
CA VAL A 5 4.24 -6.79 -1.41
C VAL A 5 4.40 -8.22 -0.93
N ALA A 6 5.57 -8.55 -0.37
CA ALA A 6 5.86 -9.87 0.21
C ALA A 6 5.51 -11.07 -0.70
N GLY A 7 5.64 -10.92 -2.03
CA GLY A 7 5.34 -11.96 -3.02
C GLY A 7 3.90 -11.99 -3.54
N SER A 8 3.01 -11.11 -3.07
CA SER A 8 1.64 -10.97 -3.58
C SER A 8 1.48 -9.67 -4.38
N ASP A 9 0.72 -9.70 -5.48
CA ASP A 9 0.43 -8.56 -6.36
C ASP A 9 -0.96 -7.93 -6.11
N ASP A 10 -1.68 -8.43 -5.10
CA ASP A 10 -3.06 -8.03 -4.78
C ASP A 10 -3.14 -6.95 -3.69
N PHE A 11 -2.01 -6.33 -3.33
CA PHE A 11 -1.98 -5.34 -2.27
C PHE A 11 -2.52 -3.99 -2.76
N VAL A 12 -3.59 -3.49 -2.14
CA VAL A 12 -4.24 -2.23 -2.52
C VAL A 12 -4.03 -1.20 -1.41
N ILE A 13 -3.55 -0.01 -1.81
CA ILE A 13 -3.46 1.14 -0.91
C ILE A 13 -4.47 2.21 -1.28
N LYS A 14 -4.87 3.00 -0.27
CA LYS A 14 -5.56 4.26 -0.47
C LYS A 14 -4.54 5.38 -0.41
N SER A 15 -4.51 6.21 -1.45
CA SER A 15 -3.74 7.45 -1.46
C SER A 15 -4.65 8.61 -1.09
N ARG A 16 -4.08 9.66 -0.49
CA ARG A 16 -4.77 10.94 -0.28
C ARG A 16 -5.25 11.48 -1.63
N ASN A 17 -6.50 11.93 -1.68
CA ASN A 17 -7.08 12.59 -2.85
C ASN A 17 -7.01 14.12 -2.70
N ALA A 18 -5.80 14.66 -2.55
CA ALA A 18 -5.57 16.10 -2.43
C ALA A 18 -4.75 16.59 -3.62
N GLN A 19 -4.96 17.83 -4.04
CA GLN A 19 -4.19 18.45 -5.10
C GLN A 19 -2.72 18.58 -4.69
N GLY A 20 -1.79 18.28 -5.61
CA GLY A 20 -0.36 18.26 -5.32
C GLY A 20 0.14 16.98 -4.61
N GLN A 21 -0.74 16.02 -4.32
CA GLN A 21 -0.31 14.71 -3.83
C GLN A 21 0.57 14.02 -4.87
N ARG A 22 1.71 13.50 -4.41
CA ARG A 22 2.62 12.71 -5.24
C ARG A 22 1.89 11.48 -5.81
N ARG A 23 1.87 11.36 -7.14
CA ARG A 23 1.44 10.14 -7.84
C ARG A 23 2.57 9.12 -7.80
N LEU A 24 2.21 7.85 -7.66
CA LEU A 24 3.14 6.74 -7.81
C LEU A 24 3.26 6.38 -9.28
N GLU A 25 4.48 6.13 -9.74
CA GLU A 25 4.73 5.63 -11.09
C GLU A 25 4.80 4.10 -11.12
N PRO A 26 4.41 3.44 -12.22
CA PRO A 26 4.56 1.98 -12.36
C PRO A 26 6.03 1.54 -12.18
N GLY A 27 6.24 0.52 -11.34
CA GLY A 27 7.59 0.00 -11.03
C GLY A 27 8.37 0.80 -9.99
N GLU A 28 7.82 1.92 -9.51
CA GLU A 28 8.43 2.70 -8.43
C GLU A 28 8.52 1.86 -7.14
N LYS A 29 9.71 1.78 -6.56
CA LYS A 29 9.92 1.14 -5.26
C LYS A 29 9.64 2.14 -4.14
N ILE A 30 8.65 1.85 -3.32
CA ILE A 30 8.27 2.68 -2.17
C ILE A 30 8.48 1.93 -0.87
N LYS A 31 8.84 2.65 0.19
CA LYS A 31 8.88 2.10 1.55
C LYS A 31 7.48 2.17 2.14
N ILE A 32 6.92 1.01 2.47
CA ILE A 32 5.65 0.89 3.19
C ILE A 32 5.91 0.53 4.65
N GLY A 33 5.06 1.01 5.53
CA GLY A 33 5.05 0.67 6.95
C GLY A 33 3.64 0.82 7.50
N TRP A 34 3.32 0.05 8.53
CA TRP A 34 2.03 0.10 9.20
C TRP A 34 2.24 0.08 10.71
N ALA A 35 1.31 0.67 11.45
CA ALA A 35 1.29 0.46 12.88
C ALA A 35 0.90 -1.01 13.15
N PRO A 36 1.55 -1.71 14.09
CA PRO A 36 1.18 -3.09 14.42
C PRO A 36 -0.30 -3.24 14.80
N ALA A 37 -0.91 -2.19 15.35
CA ALA A 37 -2.33 -2.15 15.69
C ALA A 37 -3.27 -2.19 14.45
N ASP A 38 -2.80 -1.79 13.28
CA ASP A 38 -3.58 -1.81 12.03
C ASP A 38 -3.46 -3.15 11.30
N ALA A 39 -2.47 -3.97 11.65
CA ALA A 39 -2.33 -5.32 11.13
C ALA A 39 -3.36 -6.23 11.82
N ARG A 40 -4.44 -6.56 11.11
CA ARG A 40 -5.46 -7.50 11.55
C ARG A 40 -5.53 -8.65 10.57
N ALA A 41 -5.22 -9.86 11.04
CA ALA A 41 -5.57 -11.08 10.34
C ALA A 41 -7.04 -11.40 10.64
N LEU A 42 -7.77 -11.91 9.65
CA LEU A 42 -9.07 -12.52 9.91
C LEU A 42 -8.84 -13.75 10.81
N GLN A 43 -9.66 -13.91 11.85
CA GLN A 43 -9.64 -15.13 12.65
C GLN A 43 -10.09 -16.32 11.76
N PRO A 44 -9.57 -17.54 12.00
CA PRO A 44 -9.84 -18.71 11.15
C PRO A 44 -11.32 -19.06 11.04
#